data_AF-A0A147GPT0-F1
#
_entry.id   AF-A0A147GPT0-F1
#
_cell.length_a   1.000
_cell.length_b   1.000
_cell.length_c   1.000
_cell.angle_alpha   90.00
_cell.angle_beta   90.00
_cell.angle_gamma   90.00
#
_symmetry.space_group_name_H-M   'P 1'
#
loop_
_entity.id
_entity.type
_entity.pdbx_description
1 polymer ?
#
loop_
_entity_poly.entity_id
_entity_poly.type
_entity_poly.pdbx_seq_one_letter_code
_entity_poly.pdbx_strand_id
1 'polypeptide(L)'
;MKRLLDLFPLVHAVMAVVFAVASLMLLVIAARIGWDAFGAGLDRGSAASIIEALGVLASAVVALQISRTIAEEEVVREICS
;
A
#
# COMPACT_ATOMS: atom_id res chain seq x y z
N MET A 1 -17.47 -1.61 28.87
CA MET A 1 -17.86 -0.91 27.63
C MET A 1 -16.79 0.08 27.15
N LYS A 2 -16.27 1.01 27.99
CA LYS A 2 -15.17 1.94 27.62
C LYS A 2 -13.91 1.27 27.04
N ARG A 3 -13.40 0.21 27.69
CA ARG A 3 -12.20 -0.53 27.21
C ARG A 3 -12.35 -1.14 25.81
N LEU A 4 -13.58 -1.47 25.38
CA LEU A 4 -13.84 -2.00 24.03
C LEU A 4 -13.85 -0.88 22.99
N LEU A 5 -14.32 0.31 23.38
CA LEU A 5 -14.35 1.49 22.52
C LEU A 5 -12.95 2.05 22.29
N ASP A 6 -12.03 1.94 23.26
CA ASP A 6 -10.64 2.37 23.09
C ASP A 6 -9.78 1.37 22.30
N LEU A 7 -10.17 0.08 22.26
CA LEU A 7 -9.42 -0.95 21.54
C LEU A 7 -9.66 -0.90 20.02
N PHE A 8 -10.85 -0.46 19.62
CA PHE A 8 -11.26 -0.38 18.22
C PHE A 8 -10.39 0.56 17.37
N PRO A 9 -10.12 1.82 17.78
CA PRO A 9 -9.24 2.73 17.04
C PRO A 9 -7.79 2.23 17.01
N LEU A 10 -7.32 1.55 18.07
CA LEU A 10 -5.97 0.97 18.09
C LEU A 10 -5.80 -0.11 17.00
N VAL A 11 -6.80 -0.98 16.83
CA VAL A 11 -6.76 -2.02 15.79
C VAL A 11 -6.80 -1.41 14.39
N HIS A 12 -7.62 -0.38 14.16
CA HIS A 12 -7.68 0.33 12.88
C HIS A 12 -6.36 1.04 12.55
N ALA A 13 -5.75 1.70 13.54
CA ALA A 13 -4.44 2.31 13.38
C ALA A 13 -3.36 1.26 13.01
N VAL A 14 -3.36 0.09 13.66
CA VAL A 14 -2.45 -1.01 13.31
C VAL A 14 -2.68 -1.51 11.88
N MET A 15 -3.94 -1.71 11.48
CA MET A 15 -4.27 -2.11 10.11
C MET A 15 -3.79 -1.07 9.08
N ALA A 16 -4.02 0.21 9.33
CA ALA A 16 -3.56 1.29 8.46
C ALA A 16 -2.04 1.27 8.29
N VAL A 17 -1.29 1.07 9.38
CA VAL A 17 0.18 0.97 9.34
C VAL A 17 0.63 -0.26 8.55
N VAL A 18 0.01 -1.42 8.78
CA VAL A 18 0.35 -2.66 8.04
C VAL A 18 0.13 -2.48 6.54
N PHE A 19 -1.00 -1.87 6.14
CA PHE A 19 -1.28 -1.58 4.73
C PHE A 19 -0.31 -0.57 4.13
N ALA A 20 0.09 0.46 4.88
CA ALA A 20 1.10 1.42 4.44
C ALA A 20 2.46 0.73 4.22
N VAL A 21 2.89 -0.11 5.16
CA VAL A 21 4.14 -0.86 5.06
C VAL A 21 4.10 -1.84 3.88
N ALA A 22 3.00 -2.57 3.70
CA ALA A 22 2.83 -3.48 2.57
C ALA A 22 2.90 -2.74 1.23
N SER A 23 2.26 -1.56 1.14
CA SER A 23 2.36 -0.70 -0.04
C SER A 23 3.81 -0.29 -0.34
N LEU A 24 4.57 0.13 0.68
CA LEU A 24 5.99 0.47 0.51
C LEU A 24 6.83 -0.72 0.05
N MET A 25 6.57 -1.92 0.58
CA MET A 25 7.25 -3.14 0.13
C MET A 25 6.95 -3.44 -1.34
N LEU A 26 5.67 -3.37 -1.75
CA LEU A 26 5.27 -3.60 -3.13
C LEU A 26 5.84 -2.54 -4.08
N LEU A 27 5.92 -1.27 -3.64
CA LEU A 27 6.56 -0.20 -4.38
C LEU A 27 8.04 -0.51 -4.66
N VAL A 28 8.77 -0.97 -3.65
CA VAL A 28 10.19 -1.36 -3.80
C VAL A 28 10.33 -2.56 -4.74
N ILE A 29 9.48 -3.57 -4.61
CA ILE A 29 9.49 -4.75 -5.48
C ILE A 29 9.24 -4.35 -6.93
N ALA A 30 8.22 -3.52 -7.19
CA ALA A 30 7.91 -3.10 -8.54
C ALA A 30 9.00 -2.23 -9.16
N ALA A 31 9.63 -1.35 -8.36
CA ALA A 31 10.78 -0.56 -8.80
C ALA A 31 11.96 -1.46 -9.20
N ARG A 32 12.21 -2.55 -8.45
CA ARG A 32 13.25 -3.54 -8.79
C ARG A 32 12.94 -4.25 -10.10
N ILE A 33 11.71 -4.77 -10.27
CA ILE A 33 11.30 -5.46 -11.50
C ILE A 33 11.44 -4.52 -12.72
N GLY A 34 11.00 -3.27 -12.60
CA GLY A 34 11.11 -2.29 -13.67
C GLY A 34 12.57 -1.93 -14.01
N TRP A 35 13.42 -1.81 -12.99
CA TRP A 35 14.85 -1.51 -13.17
C TRP A 35 15.58 -2.64 -13.89
N ASP A 36 15.34 -3.89 -13.47
CA ASP A 36 15.95 -5.08 -14.09
C ASP A 36 15.49 -5.24 -15.54
N ALA A 37 14.19 -5.01 -15.82
CA ALA A 37 13.65 -5.03 -17.17
C ALA A 37 14.25 -3.95 -18.09
N PHE A 38 14.54 -2.76 -17.55
CA PHE A 38 15.16 -1.70 -18.32
C PHE A 38 16.61 -2.03 -18.70
N GLY A 39 17.35 -2.71 -17.81
CA GLY A 39 18.70 -3.18 -18.07
C GLY A 39 18.81 -4.35 -19.06
N ALA A 40 17.73 -5.11 -19.25
CA ALA A 40 17.70 -6.30 -20.11
C ALA A 40 17.53 -6.01 -21.61
N GLY A 41 17.22 -4.76 -21.99
CA GLY A 41 17.01 -4.33 -23.38
C GLY A 41 15.55 -4.01 -23.71
N LEU A 42 15.27 -3.61 -24.95
CA LEU A 42 13.92 -3.25 -25.44
C LEU A 42 13.33 -4.38 -26.28
N ASP A 43 13.12 -5.54 -25.67
CA ASP A 43 12.48 -6.69 -26.30
C ASP A 43 11.08 -6.99 -25.72
N ARG A 44 10.45 -8.06 -26.23
CA ARG A 44 9.12 -8.49 -25.75
C ARG A 44 9.16 -8.99 -24.30
N GLY A 45 10.27 -9.55 -23.84
CA GLY A 45 10.45 -10.00 -22.46
C GLY A 45 10.45 -8.82 -21.50
N SER A 46 11.22 -7.77 -21.81
CA SER A 46 11.24 -6.54 -21.03
C SER A 46 9.87 -5.85 -20.99
N ALA A 47 9.12 -5.86 -22.09
CA ALA A 47 7.76 -5.33 -22.12
C ALA A 47 6.83 -6.08 -21.14
N ALA A 48 6.91 -7.42 -21.08
CA ALA A 48 6.12 -8.22 -20.14
C ALA A 48 6.49 -7.93 -18.68
N SER A 49 7.79 -7.83 -18.36
CA SER A 49 8.25 -7.51 -17.01
C SER A 49 7.84 -6.10 -16.56
N ILE A 50 7.84 -5.12 -17.47
CA ILE A 50 7.34 -3.77 -17.15
C ILE A 50 5.83 -3.80 -16.86
N ILE A 51 5.04 -4.57 -17.62
CA ILE A 51 3.61 -4.73 -17.37
C ILE A 51 3.35 -5.38 -16.01
N GLU A 52 4.14 -6.40 -15.65
CA GLU A 52 4.08 -7.02 -14.33
C GLU A 52 4.42 -6.01 -13.22
N ALA A 53 5.50 -5.24 -13.37
CA ALA A 53 5.87 -4.18 -12.44
C ALA A 53 4.73 -3.16 -12.25
N LEU A 54 4.05 -2.78 -13.33
CA LEU A 54 2.87 -1.91 -13.26
C LEU A 54 1.71 -2.55 -12.49
N GLY A 55 1.48 -3.87 -12.65
CA GLY A 55 0.47 -4.60 -11.87
C GLY A 55 0.78 -4.62 -10.37
N VAL A 56 2.06 -4.80 -10.01
CA VAL A 56 2.53 -4.73 -8.63
C VAL A 56 2.39 -3.30 -8.08
N LEU A 57 2.75 -2.27 -8.85
CA LEU A 57 2.53 -0.86 -8.48
C LEU A 57 1.05 -0.54 -8.27
N ALA A 58 0.17 -1.01 -9.14
CA ALA A 58 -1.27 -0.78 -9.00
C ALA A 58 -1.80 -1.36 -7.68
N SER A 59 -1.34 -2.56 -7.32
CA SER A 59 -1.65 -3.19 -6.03
C SER A 59 -1.11 -2.38 -4.85
N ALA A 60 0.11 -1.84 -4.97
CA ALA A 60 0.72 -0.96 -3.96
C ALA A 60 -0.11 0.32 -3.75
N VAL A 61 -0.59 0.94 -4.83
CA VAL A 61 -1.41 2.16 -4.77
C VAL A 61 -2.75 1.89 -4.08
N VAL A 62 -3.42 0.80 -4.42
CA VAL A 62 -4.69 0.40 -3.77
C VAL A 62 -4.47 0.14 -2.27
N ALA A 63 -3.38 -0.55 -1.90
CA ALA A 63 -3.05 -0.77 -0.50
C ALA A 63 -2.83 0.55 0.27
N LEU A 64 -2.17 1.55 -0.35
CA LEU A 64 -1.98 2.87 0.25
C LEU A 64 -3.29 3.65 0.38
N GLN A 65 -4.18 3.54 -0.61
CA GLN A 65 -5.52 4.15 -0.56
C GLN A 65 -6.32 3.60 0.61
N ILE A 66 -6.34 2.28 0.80
CA ILE A 66 -7.01 1.65 1.95
C ILE A 66 -6.43 2.14 3.28
N SER A 67 -5.09 2.20 3.39
CA SER A 67 -4.43 2.74 4.58
C SER A 67 -4.86 4.18 4.89
N ARG A 68 -4.91 5.05 3.87
CA ARG A 68 -5.35 6.44 4.00
C ARG A 68 -6.80 6.55 4.42
N THR A 69 -7.70 5.77 3.82
CA THR A 69 -9.12 5.77 4.17
C THR A 69 -9.33 5.38 5.63
N ILE A 70 -8.65 4.32 6.11
CA ILE A 70 -8.72 3.91 7.53
C ILE A 70 -8.21 5.03 8.44
N ALA A 71 -7.09 5.66 8.09
CA ALA A 71 -6.52 6.76 8.88
C ALA A 71 -7.43 8.00 8.89
N GLU A 72 -8.06 8.36 7.76
CA GLU A 72 -8.98 9.49 7.67
C GLU A 72 -10.25 9.29 8.50
N GLU A 73 -10.82 8.08 8.48
CA GLU A 73 -12.02 7.75 9.25
C GLU A 73 -11.78 7.87 10.76
N GLU A 74 -10.60 7.45 11.25
CA GLU A 74 -10.22 7.59 12.66
C GLU A 74 -9.88 9.05 13.05
N VAL A 75 -9.22 9.83 12.17
CA VAL A 75 -8.94 11.26 12.42
C VAL A 75 -10.24 12.07 12.51
N VAL A 76 -11.19 11.83 11.61
CA VAL A 76 -12.51 12.50 11.66
C VAL A 76 -13.27 12.12 12.93
N ARG A 77 -13.11 10.88 13.40
CA ARG A 77 -13.68 10.42 14.68
C ARG A 77 -13.09 11.13 15.89
N GLU A 78 -11.78 11.35 15.91
CA GLU A 78 -11.09 12.04 17.01
C GLU A 78 -11.51 13.53 17.12
N ILE A 79 -11.78 14.20 16.00
CA ILE A 79 -12.20 15.61 15.98
C ILE A 79 -13.66 15.81 16.42
N CYS A 80 -14.53 14.82 16.22
CA CYS A 80 -15.98 14.92 16.48
C CYS A 80 -16.41 14.31 17.83
N SER A 81 -15.51 13.64 18.54
CA SER A 81 -15.72 13.11 19.91
C SER A 81 -15.38 14.12 20.99
#